data_AF-A0A6C1CCD1-F1
#
_entry.id   AF-A0A6C1CCD1-F1
#
_cell.length_a   1.000
_cell.length_b   1.000
_cell.length_c   1.000
_cell.angle_alpha   90.00
_cell.angle_beta   90.00
_cell.angle_gamma   90.00
#
_symmetry.space_group_name_H-M   'P 1'
#
loop_
_entity.id
_entity.type
_entity.pdbx_description
1 polymer ?
#
loop_
_entity_poly.entity_id
_entity_poly.type
_entity_poly.pdbx_seq_one_letter_code
_entity_poly.pdbx_strand_id
1 'polypeptide(L)'
;MYEDAKAGVAEARQRVLDASAGGPDSPRLAEALDELEAALAHREAARLRTRDDAWLLTALGAANAIDPQYHGDSRSVTGRSNGEQGPTA
;
A
#
# COMPACT_ATOMS: atom_id res chain seq x y z
N MET A 1 3.52 -3.45 -6.74
CA MET A 1 2.10 -3.84 -6.90
C MET A 1 1.27 -2.78 -7.64
N TYR A 2 1.01 -1.58 -7.09
CA TYR A 2 0.20 -0.57 -7.81
C TYR A 2 0.90 0.03 -9.04
N GLU A 3 2.20 0.31 -8.94
CA GLU A 3 2.99 0.81 -10.09
C GLU A 3 3.14 -0.26 -11.19
N ASP A 4 3.30 -1.54 -10.82
CA ASP A 4 3.29 -2.65 -11.78
C ASP A 4 1.94 -2.75 -12.50
N ALA A 5 0.83 -2.54 -11.78
CA ALA A 5 -0.50 -2.52 -12.38
C ALA A 5 -0.72 -1.33 -13.32
N LYS A 6 -0.09 -0.17 -13.08
CA LYS A 6 -0.07 0.94 -14.04
C LYS A 6 0.71 0.59 -15.30
N ALA A 7 1.86 -0.07 -15.17
CA ALA A 7 2.65 -0.53 -16.31
C ALA A 7 1.84 -1.51 -17.18
N GLY A 8 1.14 -2.47 -16.56
CA GLY A 8 0.26 -3.39 -17.27
C GLY A 8 -0.87 -2.70 -18.05
N VAL A 9 -1.47 -1.63 -17.51
CA VAL A 9 -2.46 -0.81 -18.24
C VAL A 9 -1.82 -0.09 -19.43
N ALA A 10 -0.60 0.42 -19.29
CA ALA A 10 0.10 1.10 -20.38
C ALA A 10 0.42 0.15 -21.54
N GLU A 11 0.89 -1.06 -21.22
CA GLU A 11 1.12 -2.11 -22.22
C GLU A 11 -0.16 -2.54 -22.94
N ALA A 12 -1.25 -2.77 -22.20
CA ALA A 12 -2.52 -3.16 -22.78
C ALA A 12 -3.09 -2.06 -23.70
N ARG A 13 -2.92 -0.78 -23.34
CA ARG A 13 -3.27 0.35 -24.22
C ARG A 13 -2.48 0.34 -25.52
N GLN A 14 -1.19 0.03 -25.45
CA GLN A 14 -0.37 -0.08 -26.67
C GLN A 14 -0.86 -1.22 -27.56
N ARG A 15 -1.20 -2.39 -26.98
CA ARG A 15 -1.77 -3.51 -27.76
C ARG A 15 -3.09 -3.16 -28.43
N VAL A 16 -3.98 -2.41 -27.78
CA VAL A 16 -5.21 -1.90 -28.39
C VAL A 16 -4.91 -0.98 -29.57
N LEU A 17 -3.95 -0.07 -29.42
CA LEU A 17 -3.53 0.84 -30.51
C LEU A 17 -2.99 0.03 -31.70
N ASP A 18 -2.12 -0.94 -31.44
CA ASP A 18 -1.54 -1.78 -32.48
C ASP A 18 -2.59 -2.65 -33.17
N ALA A 19 -3.53 -3.22 -32.41
CA ALA A 19 -4.62 -4.03 -32.92
C ALA A 19 -5.67 -3.22 -33.70
N SER A 20 -5.84 -1.93 -33.37
CA SER A 20 -6.79 -1.03 -34.03
C SER A 20 -6.44 -0.78 -35.50
N ALA A 21 -5.17 -0.98 -35.89
CA ALA A 21 -4.74 -0.93 -37.29
C ALA A 21 -5.44 -1.98 -38.17
N GLY A 22 -5.95 -3.07 -37.58
CA GLY A 22 -6.74 -4.09 -38.28
C GLY A 22 -8.20 -3.73 -38.53
N GLY A 23 -8.66 -2.56 -38.06
CA GLY A 23 -10.05 -2.12 -38.15
C GLY A 23 -10.91 -2.49 -36.93
N PRO A 24 -12.12 -1.93 -36.81
CA PRO A 24 -12.96 -1.99 -35.62
C PRO A 24 -13.52 -3.40 -35.32
N ASP A 25 -13.72 -4.23 -36.34
CA ASP A 25 -14.24 -5.61 -36.20
C ASP A 25 -13.11 -6.65 -36.14
N SER A 26 -11.86 -6.21 -35.95
CA SER A 26 -10.72 -7.10 -35.86
C SER A 26 -10.83 -7.97 -34.60
N PRO A 27 -10.73 -9.31 -34.70
CA PRO A 27 -10.72 -10.18 -33.52
C PRO A 27 -9.54 -9.87 -32.58
N ARG A 28 -8.42 -9.39 -33.15
CA ARG A 28 -7.27 -8.93 -32.34
C ARG A 28 -7.59 -7.68 -31.54
N LEU A 29 -8.46 -6.80 -32.06
CA LEU A 29 -8.87 -5.61 -31.34
C LEU A 29 -9.80 -5.96 -30.18
N ALA A 30 -10.73 -6.90 -30.39
CA ALA A 30 -11.59 -7.41 -29.32
C ALA A 30 -10.75 -8.01 -28.18
N GLU A 31 -9.80 -8.89 -28.50
CA GLU A 31 -8.90 -9.51 -27.52
C GLU A 31 -8.05 -8.46 -26.77
N ALA A 32 -7.50 -7.47 -27.49
CA ALA A 32 -6.72 -6.40 -26.86
C ALA A 32 -7.57 -5.52 -25.93
N LEU A 33 -8.85 -5.30 -26.25
CA LEU A 33 -9.77 -4.56 -25.39
C LEU A 33 -10.12 -5.35 -24.12
N ASP A 34 -10.33 -6.66 -24.23
CA ASP A 34 -10.53 -7.55 -23.08
C ASP A 34 -9.30 -7.54 -22.15
N GLU A 35 -8.09 -7.59 -22.72
CA GLU A 35 -6.84 -7.46 -21.95
C GLU A 35 -6.74 -6.10 -21.24
N LEU A 36 -7.15 -5.01 -21.91
CA LEU A 36 -7.15 -3.68 -21.32
C LEU A 36 -8.16 -3.58 -20.16
N GLU A 37 -9.35 -4.17 -20.31
CA GLU A 37 -10.34 -4.23 -19.23
C GLU A 37 -9.80 -4.99 -18.01
N ALA A 38 -9.18 -6.16 -18.23
CA ALA A 38 -8.56 -6.94 -17.17
C ALA A 38 -7.43 -6.17 -16.46
N ALA A 39 -6.57 -5.47 -17.20
CA ALA A 39 -5.50 -4.65 -16.64
C ALA A 39 -6.06 -3.49 -15.79
N LEU A 40 -7.15 -2.85 -16.25
CA LEU A 40 -7.82 -1.78 -15.51
C LEU A 40 -8.45 -2.30 -14.21
N ALA A 41 -9.11 -3.45 -14.25
CA ALA A 41 -9.67 -4.10 -13.06
C ALA A 41 -8.57 -4.45 -12.05
N HIS A 42 -7.43 -4.97 -12.51
CA HIS A 42 -6.30 -5.27 -11.64
C HIS A 42 -5.71 -4.01 -10.97
N ARG A 43 -5.55 -2.92 -11.74
CA ARG A 43 -5.08 -1.63 -11.19
C ARG A 43 -6.05 -1.08 -10.14
N GLU A 44 -7.35 -1.20 -10.38
CA GLU A 44 -8.36 -0.74 -9.42
C GLU A 44 -8.35 -1.58 -8.13
N ALA A 45 -8.22 -2.90 -8.24
CA ALA A 45 -8.05 -3.77 -7.07
C ALA A 45 -6.79 -3.40 -6.26
N ALA A 46 -5.66 -3.13 -6.94
CA ALA A 46 -4.43 -2.69 -6.29
C ALA A 46 -4.59 -1.31 -5.60
N ARG A 47 -5.38 -0.41 -6.19
CA ARG A 47 -5.71 0.90 -5.61
C ARG A 47 -6.52 0.76 -4.34
N LEU A 48 -7.56 -0.07 -4.36
CA LEU A 48 -8.41 -0.34 -3.20
C LEU A 48 -7.60 -0.95 -2.05
N ARG A 49 -6.78 -1.96 -2.35
CA ARG A 49 -5.90 -2.57 -1.34
C ARG A 49 -4.95 -1.57 -0.68
N THR A 50 -4.34 -0.69 -1.48
CA THR A 50 -3.45 0.37 -0.95
C THR A 50 -4.21 1.32 -0.01
N ARG A 51 -5.47 1.64 -0.34
CA ARG A 51 -6.32 2.50 0.50
C ARG A 51 -6.72 1.80 1.80
N ASP A 52 -7.09 0.52 1.72
CA ASP A 52 -7.46 -0.29 2.88
C ASP A 52 -6.28 -0.44 3.84
N ASP A 53 -5.08 -0.73 3.32
CA ASP A 53 -3.85 -0.83 4.13
C ASP A 53 -3.54 0.51 4.84
N ALA A 54 -3.66 1.64 4.14
CA ALA A 54 -3.45 2.96 4.74
C ALA A 54 -4.48 3.29 5.83
N TRP A 55 -5.74 2.93 5.60
CA TRP A 55 -6.81 3.09 6.59
C TRP A 55 -6.58 2.18 7.80
N LEU A 56 -6.23 0.91 7.60
CA LEU A 56 -5.92 -0.04 8.66
C LEU A 56 -4.75 0.44 9.53
N LEU A 57 -3.66 0.92 8.91
CA LEU A 57 -2.50 1.45 9.64
C LEU A 57 -2.85 2.70 10.45
N THR A 58 -3.70 3.57 9.90
CA THR A 58 -4.18 4.76 10.62
C THR A 58 -5.06 4.37 11.81
N ALA A 59 -5.98 3.41 11.62
CA ALA A 59 -6.84 2.90 12.68
C ALA A 59 -6.05 2.19 13.78
N LEU A 60 -5.04 1.38 13.42
CA LEU A 60 -4.13 0.76 14.38
C LEU A 60 -3.32 1.80 15.15
N GLY A 61 -2.78 2.81 14.46
CA GLY A 61 -2.05 3.90 15.11
C GLY A 61 -2.92 4.68 16.11
N ALA A 62 -4.17 4.98 15.73
CA ALA A 62 -5.12 5.64 16.63
C ALA A 62 -5.52 4.76 17.82
N ALA A 63 -5.75 3.45 17.60
CA ALA A 63 -6.06 2.51 18.67
C ALA A 63 -4.90 2.36 19.67
N ASN A 64 -3.67 2.22 19.17
CA ASN A 64 -2.46 2.16 20.02
C ASN A 64 -2.20 3.47 20.78
N ALA A 65 -2.67 4.62 20.28
CA ALA A 65 -2.52 5.91 20.95
C ALA A 65 -3.54 6.15 22.08
N ILE A 66 -4.61 5.35 22.14
CA ILE A 66 -5.68 5.49 23.14
C ILE A 66 -5.46 4.53 24.31
N ASP A 67 -4.76 3.41 24.10
CA ASP A 67 -4.61 2.36 25.10
C ASP A 67 -3.20 2.35 25.75
N PRO A 68 -3.08 2.75 27.03
CA PRO A 68 -1.84 2.75 27.82
C PRO A 68 -1.01 1.45 27.73
N GLN A 69 -1.66 0.29 27.56
CA GLN A 69 -0.98 -1.01 27.55
C GLN A 69 -0.23 -1.30 26.23
N TYR A 70 -0.51 -0.56 25.16
CA TYR A 70 0.17 -0.67 23.86
C TYR A 70 1.19 0.45 23.60
N HIS A 71 1.30 1.42 24.50
CA HIS A 71 2.45 2.32 24.52
C HIS A 71 3.66 1.51 25.00
N GLY A 72 4.52 1.11 24.06
CA GLY A 72 5.83 0.56 24.39
C GLY A 72 6.47 1.46 25.44
N ASP A 73 6.74 0.89 26.62
CA ASP A 73 7.08 1.58 27.85
C ASP A 73 8.17 2.63 27.61
N SER A 74 7.78 3.91 27.54
CA SER A 74 8.73 5.04 27.38
C SER A 74 9.64 5.20 28.60
N ARG A 75 9.51 4.35 29.63
CA ARG A 75 10.42 4.27 30.77
C ARG A 75 11.63 3.40 30.47
N SER A 76 12.53 3.88 29.61
CA SER A 76 13.94 3.50 29.70
C SER A 76 14.91 4.66 29.43
N VAL A 77 14.46 5.90 29.67
CA VAL A 77 15.36 7.06 29.85
C VAL A 77 14.98 7.81 31.12
N THR A 78 15.21 7.19 32.28
CA THR A 78 15.53 7.87 33.56
C THR A 78 15.80 6.79 34.59
N GLY A 79 17.08 6.40 34.75
CA GLY A 79 17.44 5.31 35.66
C GLY A 79 18.93 5.10 35.85
N ARG A 80 19.72 6.18 35.97
CA ARG A 80 20.96 6.13 36.75
C ARG A 80 21.20 7.48 37.46
N SER A 81 20.30 7.79 38.37
CA SER A 81 20.62 8.62 39.54
C SER A 81 21.13 7.67 40.64
N ASN A 82 22.44 7.44 40.68
CA ASN A 82 23.10 6.87 41.86
C ASN A 82 23.29 8.01 42.86
N GLY A 83 22.30 8.22 43.73
CA GLY A 83 22.47 8.95 44.97
C GLY A 83 22.91 8.00 46.08
N GLU A 84 23.74 8.53 46.98
CA GLU A 84 23.95 8.07 48.37
C GLU A 84 24.95 6.92 48.60
N GLN A 85 26.22 7.31 48.77
CA GLN A 85 27.09 6.67 49.76
C GLN A 85 26.62 7.15 51.16
N GLY A 86 26.29 6.18 52.01
CA GLY A 86 25.63 6.37 53.31
C GLY A 86 26.49 7.04 54.41
N PRO A 87 25.91 7.23 55.60
CA PRO A 87 26.50 8.04 56.66
C PRO A 87 27.43 7.25 57.62
N THR A 88 28.31 8.02 58.28
CA THR A 88 28.99 7.83 59.59
C THR A 88 30.03 6.71 59.76
N ALA A 89 31.29 7.10 60.03
CA ALA A 89 31.87 7.14 61.39
C ALA A 89 33.14 8.01 61.40
#